data_AF-A0A1X7HJH7-F1
#
_entry.id   AF-A0A1X7HJH7-F1
#
_cell.length_a   1.000
_cell.length_b   1.000
_cell.length_c   1.000
_cell.angle_alpha   90.00
_cell.angle_beta   90.00
_cell.angle_gamma   90.00
#
_symmetry.space_group_name_H-M   'P 1'
#
loop_
_entity.id
_entity.type
_entity.pdbx_description
1 polymer ?
#
loop_
_entity_poly.entity_id
_entity_poly.type
_entity_poly.pdbx_seq_one_letter_code
_entity_poly.pdbx_strand_id
1 'polypeptide(L)'
;MTDAKANTTTASSGGVESVDRALSIVGCFQAGDHALSLTEIAARTGLYKSTILRLTVSLEKAGYLVRHQDKSYRLGPELMRLGGLYQRSLRLEDHVRPVLRQLMRESGESASFFRREGAWRICAFREDSTQAIRDHVHEGDRLPLDRGAAGHVLSRFAGTVSAADFAALPLRSFGERESETGAAAVPVFSQREGLVGALTLSGPLTRFTEDRVAVMAPLLLAAGRRLSETLGGHYPA
;
A
#
# COMPACT_ATOMS: atom_id res chain seq x y z
N MET A 1 46.86 -11.92 9.04
CA MET A 1 46.10 -12.92 9.83
C MET A 1 45.29 -12.12 10.85
N THR A 2 43.97 -12.07 10.82
CA THR A 2 42.98 -12.84 10.06
C THR A 2 41.65 -12.07 10.15
N ASP A 3 40.93 -12.03 9.03
CA ASP A 3 39.57 -11.50 8.90
C ASP A 3 38.58 -12.15 9.87
N ALA A 4 37.76 -11.35 10.53
CA ALA A 4 36.54 -11.80 11.19
C ALA A 4 35.34 -11.34 10.35
N LYS A 5 34.94 -12.15 9.38
CA LYS A 5 33.65 -12.05 8.70
C LYS A 5 32.55 -12.40 9.70
N ALA A 6 31.78 -11.41 10.14
CA ALA A 6 30.51 -11.61 10.82
C ALA A 6 29.46 -12.09 9.80
N ASN A 7 29.22 -13.40 9.81
CA ASN A 7 28.17 -14.05 9.04
C ASN A 7 26.81 -13.72 9.68
N THR A 8 26.08 -12.74 9.15
CA THR A 8 24.72 -12.43 9.60
C THR A 8 23.72 -13.09 8.67
N THR A 9 23.46 -14.38 8.90
CA THR A 9 22.35 -15.10 8.29
C THR A 9 21.11 -14.90 9.15
N THR A 10 20.23 -13.98 8.78
CA THR A 10 18.83 -14.00 9.24
C THR A 10 17.97 -14.55 8.12
N ALA A 11 17.99 -15.88 7.97
CA ALA A 11 16.99 -16.60 7.20
C ALA A 11 15.76 -16.79 8.11
N SER A 12 14.60 -16.33 7.67
CA SER A 12 13.31 -16.57 8.32
C SER A 12 12.97 -18.06 8.25
N SER A 13 13.23 -18.83 9.31
CA SER A 13 12.90 -20.26 9.39
C SER A 13 11.46 -20.45 9.87
N GLY A 14 10.56 -20.79 8.94
CA GLY A 14 9.18 -21.18 9.25
C GLY A 14 8.29 -21.48 8.02
N GLY A 15 8.72 -21.10 6.80
CA GLY A 15 7.99 -21.33 5.55
C GLY A 15 8.49 -22.52 4.73
N VAL A 16 7.74 -22.87 3.67
CA VAL A 16 8.14 -23.87 2.67
C VAL A 16 8.87 -23.16 1.53
N GLU A 17 10.18 -23.38 1.42
CA GLU A 17 11.06 -22.66 0.49
C GLU A 17 10.59 -22.68 -0.98
N SER A 18 9.97 -23.78 -1.43
CA SER A 18 9.43 -23.87 -2.80
C SER A 18 8.25 -22.93 -3.04
N VAL A 19 7.43 -22.68 -2.01
CA VAL A 19 6.31 -21.72 -2.07
C VAL A 19 6.85 -20.29 -2.09
N ASP A 20 7.82 -19.98 -1.23
CA ASP A 20 8.43 -18.64 -1.19
C ASP A 20 9.07 -18.27 -2.53
N ARG A 21 9.79 -19.21 -3.15
CA ARG A 21 10.38 -19.04 -4.48
C ARG A 21 9.33 -18.88 -5.59
N ALA A 22 8.21 -19.59 -5.49
CA ALA A 22 7.12 -19.43 -6.46
C ALA A 22 6.49 -18.04 -6.34
N LEU A 23 6.21 -17.60 -5.11
CA LEU A 23 5.65 -16.27 -4.83
C LEU A 23 6.62 -15.15 -5.20
N SER A 24 7.94 -15.34 -5.06
CA SER A 24 8.92 -14.35 -5.50
C SER A 24 8.92 -14.14 -7.01
N ILE A 25 8.59 -15.16 -7.82
CA ILE A 25 8.44 -15.02 -9.27
C ILE A 25 7.23 -14.14 -9.60
N VAL A 26 6.09 -14.37 -8.96
CA VAL A 26 4.88 -13.54 -9.16
C VAL A 26 5.11 -12.11 -8.67
N GLY A 27 5.80 -11.95 -7.53
CA GLY A 27 6.08 -10.66 -6.91
C GLY A 27 7.18 -9.83 -7.58
N CYS A 28 7.88 -10.34 -8.60
CA CYS A 28 8.97 -9.61 -9.27
C CYS A 28 8.49 -8.68 -10.41
N PHE A 29 7.21 -8.75 -10.77
CA PHE A 29 6.58 -7.84 -11.71
C PHE A 29 6.37 -6.46 -11.05
N GLN A 30 6.60 -5.41 -11.81
CA GLN A 30 6.54 -4.02 -11.40
C GLN A 30 5.54 -3.24 -12.27
N ALA A 31 5.17 -2.03 -11.83
CA ALA A 31 4.32 -1.15 -12.60
C ALA A 31 4.95 -0.86 -13.99
N GLY A 32 4.16 -1.02 -15.05
CA GLY A 32 4.61 -0.87 -16.44
C GLY A 32 5.08 -2.16 -17.12
N ASP A 33 5.33 -3.25 -16.38
CA ASP A 33 5.64 -4.53 -17.00
C ASP A 33 4.40 -5.14 -17.67
N HIS A 34 4.47 -5.36 -18.97
CA HIS A 34 3.43 -6.08 -19.70
C HIS A 34 3.70 -7.58 -19.80
N ALA A 35 4.98 -7.98 -19.84
CA ALA A 35 5.47 -9.35 -19.85
C ALA A 35 6.96 -9.36 -19.46
N LEU A 36 7.45 -10.47 -18.90
CA LEU A 36 8.86 -10.68 -18.56
C LEU A 36 9.39 -11.96 -19.19
N SER A 37 10.60 -11.92 -19.73
CA SER A 37 11.34 -13.09 -20.19
C SER A 37 11.91 -13.90 -19.01
N LEU A 38 12.27 -15.16 -19.28
CA LEU A 38 12.96 -16.01 -18.30
C LEU A 38 14.25 -15.39 -17.75
N THR A 39 14.97 -14.63 -18.58
CA THR A 39 16.22 -13.97 -18.18
C THR A 39 15.95 -12.80 -17.23
N GLU A 40 14.91 -12.01 -17.48
CA GLU A 40 14.53 -10.90 -16.59
C GLU A 40 14.03 -11.41 -15.24
N ILE A 41 13.21 -12.46 -15.22
CA ILE A 41 12.76 -13.09 -13.96
C ILE A 41 13.97 -13.61 -13.17
N ALA A 42 14.94 -14.25 -13.83
CA ALA A 42 16.17 -14.73 -13.18
C ALA A 42 16.98 -13.58 -12.59
N ALA A 43 17.14 -12.48 -13.32
CA ALA A 43 17.85 -11.29 -12.84
C ALA A 43 17.15 -10.65 -11.62
N ARG A 44 15.82 -10.56 -11.62
CA ARG A 44 15.06 -9.92 -10.54
C ARG A 44 14.89 -10.78 -9.29
N THR A 45 14.82 -12.11 -9.44
CA THR A 45 14.60 -13.04 -8.33
C THR A 45 15.88 -13.67 -7.79
N GLY A 46 16.97 -13.65 -8.55
CA GLY A 46 18.22 -14.37 -8.23
C GLY A 46 18.11 -15.89 -8.37
N LEU A 47 17.00 -16.42 -8.88
CA LEU A 47 16.78 -17.86 -9.03
C LEU A 47 17.42 -18.40 -10.32
N TYR A 48 17.91 -19.64 -10.27
CA TYR A 48 18.37 -20.33 -11.46
C TYR A 48 17.23 -20.56 -12.47
N LYS A 49 17.53 -20.38 -13.76
CA LYS A 49 16.56 -20.56 -14.87
C LYS A 49 15.85 -21.91 -14.84
N SER A 50 16.54 -22.99 -14.51
CA SER A 50 15.95 -24.33 -14.36
C SER A 50 14.93 -24.43 -13.23
N THR A 51 15.13 -23.68 -12.14
CA THR A 51 14.18 -23.58 -11.03
C THR A 51 12.96 -22.76 -11.43
N ILE A 52 13.16 -21.62 -12.09
CA ILE A 52 12.07 -20.78 -12.58
C ILE A 52 11.18 -21.57 -13.53
N LEU A 53 11.76 -22.26 -14.53
CA LEU A 53 10.99 -23.08 -15.48
C LEU A 53 10.10 -24.13 -14.80
N ARG A 54 10.57 -24.76 -13.71
CA ARG A 54 9.76 -25.73 -12.95
C ARG A 54 8.64 -25.06 -12.16
N LEU A 55 8.93 -23.92 -11.54
CA LEU A 55 7.95 -23.18 -10.73
C LEU A 55 6.88 -22.53 -11.61
N THR A 56 7.24 -22.01 -12.80
CA THR A 56 6.26 -21.40 -13.71
C THR A 56 5.24 -22.41 -14.18
N VAL A 57 5.59 -23.68 -14.39
CA VAL A 57 4.60 -24.74 -14.72
C VAL A 57 3.49 -24.82 -13.67
N SER A 58 3.83 -24.73 -12.38
CA SER A 58 2.84 -24.77 -11.30
C SER A 58 2.03 -23.48 -11.23
N LEU A 59 2.68 -22.33 -11.39
CA LEU A 59 2.04 -21.01 -11.39
C LEU A 59 1.09 -20.83 -12.58
N GLU A 60 1.46 -21.34 -13.76
CA GLU A 60 0.63 -21.38 -14.96
C GLU A 60 -0.59 -22.26 -14.75
N LYS A 61 -0.40 -23.47 -14.22
CA LYS A 61 -1.50 -24.40 -13.89
C LYS A 61 -2.48 -23.79 -12.87
N ALA A 62 -1.96 -23.02 -11.91
CA ALA A 62 -2.78 -22.33 -10.92
C ALA A 62 -3.33 -20.97 -11.41
N GLY A 63 -3.03 -20.55 -12.65
CA GLY A 63 -3.56 -19.33 -13.26
C GLY A 63 -2.91 -18.03 -12.79
N TYR A 64 -1.82 -18.08 -12.04
CA TYR A 64 -1.07 -16.90 -11.57
C TYR A 64 -0.14 -16.33 -12.64
N LEU A 65 0.30 -17.16 -13.60
CA LEU A 65 1.08 -16.73 -14.76
C LEU A 65 0.45 -17.25 -16.05
N VAL A 66 0.70 -16.54 -17.14
CA VAL A 66 0.40 -16.99 -18.49
C VAL A 66 1.67 -16.90 -19.31
N ARG A 67 2.05 -18.00 -19.96
CA ARG A 67 3.17 -18.02 -20.90
C ARG A 67 2.70 -17.65 -22.30
N HIS A 68 3.34 -16.65 -22.89
CA HIS A 68 3.04 -16.16 -24.23
C HIS A 68 3.85 -16.92 -25.31
N GLN A 69 3.47 -16.75 -26.58
CA GLN A 69 4.09 -17.48 -27.71
C GLN A 69 5.59 -17.20 -27.86
N ASP A 70 6.00 -15.96 -27.54
CA ASP A 70 7.40 -15.51 -27.51
C ASP A 70 8.20 -16.03 -26.30
N LYS A 71 7.60 -16.92 -25.49
CA LYS A 71 8.16 -17.50 -24.26
C LYS A 71 8.33 -16.49 -23.11
N SER A 72 7.74 -15.30 -23.22
CA SER A 72 7.58 -14.38 -22.08
C SER A 72 6.44 -14.82 -21.16
N TYR A 73 6.44 -14.30 -19.93
CA TYR A 73 5.46 -14.58 -18.90
C TYR A 73 4.71 -13.30 -18.53
N ARG A 74 3.40 -13.41 -18.38
CA ARG A 74 2.53 -12.34 -17.90
C ARG A 74 1.86 -12.77 -16.60
N LEU A 75 1.44 -11.80 -15.80
CA LEU A 75 0.53 -12.06 -14.68
C LEU A 75 -0.79 -12.64 -15.20
N GLY A 76 -1.28 -13.69 -14.55
CA GLY A 76 -2.47 -14.41 -14.95
C GLY A 76 -3.76 -13.91 -14.28
N PRO A 77 -4.93 -14.34 -14.79
CA PRO A 77 -6.24 -13.84 -14.34
C PRO A 77 -6.60 -14.20 -12.89
N GLU A 78 -5.93 -15.20 -12.30
CA GLU A 78 -6.18 -15.59 -10.90
C GLU A 78 -5.89 -14.44 -9.93
N LEU A 79 -4.91 -13.59 -10.24
CA LEU A 79 -4.58 -12.41 -9.44
C LEU A 79 -5.72 -11.39 -9.43
N MET A 80 -6.41 -11.20 -10.55
CA MET A 80 -7.60 -10.35 -10.61
C MET A 80 -8.75 -10.95 -9.80
N ARG A 81 -8.96 -12.27 -9.89
CA ARG A 81 -10.00 -12.98 -9.13
C ARG A 81 -9.80 -12.84 -7.62
N LEU A 82 -8.57 -13.11 -7.15
CA LEU A 82 -8.19 -13.00 -5.75
C LEU A 82 -8.19 -11.56 -5.25
N GLY A 83 -7.67 -10.62 -6.04
CA GLY A 83 -7.76 -9.20 -5.76
C GLY A 83 -9.20 -8.73 -5.60
N GLY A 84 -10.10 -9.13 -6.51
CA GLY A 84 -11.53 -8.83 -6.40
C GLY A 84 -12.20 -9.48 -5.20
N LEU A 85 -11.82 -10.70 -4.81
CA LEU A 85 -12.32 -11.32 -3.58
C LEU A 85 -11.81 -10.62 -2.32
N TYR A 86 -10.53 -10.25 -2.30
CA TYR A 86 -9.96 -9.44 -1.23
C TYR A 86 -10.73 -8.13 -1.11
N GLN A 87 -10.89 -7.36 -2.19
CA GLN A 87 -11.63 -6.10 -2.19
C GLN A 87 -13.08 -6.27 -1.71
N ARG A 88 -13.82 -7.25 -2.22
CA ARG A 88 -15.20 -7.55 -1.77
C ARG A 88 -15.28 -7.98 -0.31
N SER A 89 -14.30 -8.73 0.18
CA SER A 89 -14.26 -9.16 1.58
C SER A 89 -14.15 -7.98 2.53
N LEU A 90 -13.61 -6.84 2.07
CA LEU A 90 -13.45 -5.67 2.90
C LEU A 90 -14.80 -5.03 3.24
N ARG A 91 -15.82 -5.05 2.37
CA ARG A 91 -17.04 -4.18 2.47
C ARG A 91 -16.74 -2.69 2.75
N LEU A 92 -15.45 -2.32 2.78
CA LEU A 92 -14.94 -0.98 3.03
C LEU A 92 -15.11 -0.15 1.78
N GLU A 93 -15.05 -0.75 0.59
CA GLU A 93 -15.11 -0.05 -0.68
C GLU A 93 -16.36 0.86 -0.77
N ASP A 94 -17.53 0.32 -0.42
CA ASP A 94 -18.82 1.03 -0.43
C ASP A 94 -18.85 2.25 0.50
N HIS A 95 -17.99 2.27 1.52
CA HIS A 95 -17.92 3.34 2.53
C HIS A 95 -16.74 4.28 2.27
N VAL A 96 -15.60 3.75 1.87
CA VAL A 96 -14.34 4.48 1.68
C VAL A 96 -14.35 5.26 0.37
N ARG A 97 -14.76 4.65 -0.75
CA ARG A 97 -14.72 5.34 -2.07
C ARG A 97 -15.55 6.63 -2.09
N PRO A 98 -16.79 6.68 -1.56
CA PRO A 98 -17.55 7.93 -1.50
C PRO A 98 -16.80 9.03 -0.72
N VAL A 99 -16.16 8.67 0.39
CA VAL A 99 -15.37 9.60 1.21
C VAL A 99 -14.14 10.09 0.46
N LEU A 100 -13.40 9.22 -0.23
CA LEU A 100 -12.24 9.60 -1.05
C LEU A 100 -12.64 10.56 -2.18
N ARG A 101 -13.75 10.30 -2.88
CA ARG A 101 -14.27 11.18 -3.93
C ARG A 101 -14.66 12.54 -3.38
N GLN A 102 -15.28 12.59 -2.20
CA GLN A 102 -15.61 13.85 -1.55
C GLN A 102 -14.34 14.63 -1.18
N LEU A 103 -13.38 13.97 -0.54
CA LEU A 103 -12.11 14.57 -0.17
C LEU A 103 -11.36 15.13 -1.37
N MET A 104 -11.26 14.36 -2.47
CA MET A 104 -10.61 14.81 -3.70
C MET A 104 -11.33 16.03 -4.28
N ARG A 105 -12.66 16.00 -4.38
CA ARG A 105 -13.43 17.14 -4.92
C ARG A 105 -13.29 18.42 -4.09
N GLU A 106 -13.26 18.30 -2.77
CA GLU A 106 -13.23 19.47 -1.87
C GLU A 106 -11.80 20.00 -1.65
N SER A 107 -10.79 19.14 -1.64
CA SER A 107 -9.39 19.54 -1.46
C SER A 107 -8.67 19.87 -2.78
N GLY A 108 -9.09 19.25 -3.89
CA GLY A 108 -8.39 19.26 -5.16
C GLY A 108 -7.18 18.33 -5.23
N GLU A 109 -6.88 17.59 -4.16
CA GLU A 109 -5.70 16.72 -4.05
C GLU A 109 -6.05 15.24 -4.11
N SER A 110 -5.05 14.39 -4.36
CA SER A 110 -5.26 12.94 -4.42
C SER A 110 -5.67 12.43 -3.04
N ALA A 111 -6.70 11.59 -2.99
CA ALA A 111 -7.18 10.97 -1.77
C ALA A 111 -6.88 9.47 -1.82
N SER A 112 -6.36 8.89 -0.74
CA SER A 112 -6.04 7.47 -0.66
C SER A 112 -6.37 6.87 0.70
N PHE A 113 -6.66 5.57 0.71
CA PHE A 113 -6.87 4.79 1.91
C PHE A 113 -5.83 3.68 1.99
N PHE A 114 -5.01 3.72 3.04
CA PHE A 114 -3.93 2.77 3.27
C PHE A 114 -4.27 1.79 4.39
N ARG A 115 -3.94 0.52 4.21
CA ARG A 115 -3.98 -0.50 5.27
C ARG A 115 -2.58 -0.97 5.61
N ARG A 116 -2.35 -1.31 6.88
CA ARG A 116 -1.08 -1.89 7.32
C ARG A 116 -1.02 -3.37 6.97
N GLU A 117 0.11 -3.81 6.44
CA GLU A 117 0.44 -5.22 6.24
C GLU A 117 1.89 -5.47 6.68
N GLY A 118 2.06 -5.94 7.92
CA GLY A 118 3.37 -6.13 8.54
C GLY A 118 4.16 -4.82 8.64
N ALA A 119 5.30 -4.76 7.94
CA ALA A 119 6.19 -3.59 7.81
C ALA A 119 5.87 -2.69 6.60
N TRP A 120 4.79 -3.01 5.88
CA TRP A 120 4.33 -2.27 4.70
C TRP A 120 2.95 -1.66 4.95
N ARG A 121 2.58 -0.74 4.08
CA ARG A 121 1.20 -0.32 3.89
C ARG A 121 0.80 -0.53 2.43
N ILE A 122 -0.43 -0.96 2.21
CA ILE A 122 -1.01 -1.15 0.88
C ILE A 122 -1.99 -0.03 0.61
N CYS A 123 -1.88 0.61 -0.55
CA CYS A 123 -2.91 1.52 -1.05
C CYS A 123 -4.14 0.69 -1.45
N ALA A 124 -5.12 0.57 -0.57
CA ALA A 124 -6.29 -0.28 -0.83
C ALA A 124 -7.27 0.41 -1.79
N PHE A 125 -7.44 1.72 -1.65
CA PHE A 125 -8.32 2.54 -2.49
C PHE A 125 -7.71 3.91 -2.75
N ARG A 126 -7.97 4.47 -3.93
CA ARG A 126 -7.48 5.78 -4.33
C ARG A 126 -8.43 6.49 -5.28
N GLU A 127 -8.51 7.81 -5.13
CA GLU A 127 -9.13 8.73 -6.08
C GLU A 127 -8.09 9.80 -6.42
N ASP A 128 -7.64 9.81 -7.68
CA ASP A 128 -6.60 10.72 -8.13
C ASP A 128 -7.12 12.16 -8.25
N SER A 129 -6.23 13.12 -7.95
CA SER A 129 -6.47 14.52 -8.29
C SER A 129 -6.76 14.70 -9.79
N THR A 130 -7.67 15.61 -10.11
CA THR A 130 -7.95 16.05 -11.48
C THR A 130 -6.84 16.94 -12.06
N GLN A 131 -5.86 17.35 -11.24
CA GLN A 131 -4.70 18.13 -11.67
C GLN A 131 -3.70 17.26 -12.45
N ALA A 132 -3.06 17.85 -13.46
CA ALA A 132 -2.09 17.15 -14.31
C ALA A 132 -0.84 16.69 -13.55
N ILE A 133 -0.39 17.46 -12.56
CA ILE A 133 0.76 17.11 -11.71
C ILE A 133 0.24 16.54 -10.40
N ARG A 134 0.57 15.29 -10.10
CA ARG A 134 0.18 14.59 -8.86
C ARG A 134 1.25 13.58 -8.47
N ASP A 135 1.17 13.11 -7.23
CA ASP A 135 2.05 12.04 -6.75
C ASP A 135 1.77 10.71 -7.46
N HIS A 136 2.77 9.84 -7.50
CA HIS A 136 2.68 8.55 -8.20
C HIS A 136 2.41 7.41 -7.21
N VAL A 137 1.13 7.10 -7.00
CA VAL A 137 0.67 5.94 -6.19
C VAL A 137 -0.55 5.34 -6.88
N HIS A 138 -0.62 4.00 -6.91
CA HIS A 138 -1.74 3.24 -7.44
C HIS A 138 -2.37 2.35 -6.37
N GLU A 139 -3.64 1.98 -6.59
CA GLU A 139 -4.26 0.90 -5.83
C GLU A 139 -3.44 -0.39 -5.97
N GLY A 140 -3.17 -1.06 -4.86
CA GLY A 140 -2.31 -2.25 -4.78
C GLY A 140 -0.84 -1.95 -4.47
N ASP A 141 -0.39 -0.71 -4.58
CA ASP A 141 1.01 -0.37 -4.29
C ASP A 141 1.37 -0.64 -2.82
N ARG A 142 2.56 -1.21 -2.63
CA ARG A 142 3.16 -1.48 -1.32
C ARG A 142 4.20 -0.41 -1.01
N LEU A 143 3.93 0.39 0.02
CA LEU A 143 4.82 1.46 0.46
C LEU A 143 5.37 1.14 1.86
N PRO A 144 6.59 1.61 2.20
CA PRO A 144 7.13 1.43 3.54
C PRO A 144 6.23 2.06 4.61
N LEU A 145 6.18 1.44 5.79
CA LEU A 145 5.42 1.91 6.94
C LEU A 145 6.17 2.96 7.78
N ASP A 146 7.51 2.98 7.71
CA ASP A 146 8.41 3.80 8.52
C ASP A 146 8.46 5.30 8.13
N ARG A 147 7.81 5.67 7.02
CA ARG A 147 7.85 7.02 6.47
C ARG A 147 6.51 7.44 5.86
N GLY A 148 6.29 8.73 5.78
CA GLY A 148 5.10 9.33 5.20
C GLY A 148 3.89 9.30 6.14
N ALA A 149 2.99 10.27 5.98
CA ALA A 149 1.88 10.51 6.91
C ALA A 149 1.05 9.28 7.25
N ALA A 150 0.62 8.50 6.24
CA ALA A 150 -0.18 7.30 6.49
C ALA A 150 0.61 6.20 7.27
N GLY A 151 1.93 6.11 7.08
CA GLY A 151 2.78 5.16 7.77
C GLY A 151 2.93 5.52 9.25
N HIS A 152 3.11 6.82 9.52
CA HIS A 152 3.10 7.37 10.87
C HIS A 152 1.78 7.11 11.58
N VAL A 153 0.63 7.36 10.91
CA VAL A 153 -0.70 7.06 11.48
C VAL A 153 -0.84 5.57 11.77
N LEU A 154 -0.57 4.71 10.79
CA LEU A 154 -0.72 3.26 10.93
C LEU A 154 0.23 2.67 11.99
N SER A 155 1.37 3.30 12.24
CA SER A 155 2.29 2.89 13.30
C SER A 155 1.83 3.39 14.66
N ARG A 156 1.46 4.68 14.75
CA ARG A 156 1.08 5.35 15.99
C ARG A 156 -0.21 4.80 16.60
N PHE A 157 -1.19 4.50 15.76
CA PHE A 157 -2.53 4.08 16.18
C PHE A 157 -2.73 2.56 16.23
N ALA A 158 -1.69 1.76 15.91
CA ALA A 158 -1.76 0.30 16.03
C ALA A 158 -1.60 -0.19 17.48
N GLY A 159 -1.07 0.65 18.38
CA GLY A 159 -0.88 0.33 19.79
C GLY A 159 -1.92 0.98 20.69
N THR A 160 -1.60 1.12 21.98
CA THR A 160 -2.41 1.90 22.92
C THR A 160 -2.43 3.36 22.51
N VAL A 161 -3.63 3.89 22.27
CA VAL A 161 -3.84 5.26 21.79
C VAL A 161 -4.27 6.16 22.95
N SER A 162 -3.70 7.35 23.03
CA SER A 162 -4.01 8.40 24.01
C SER A 162 -4.71 9.60 23.38
N ALA A 163 -5.35 10.44 24.21
CA ALA A 163 -5.95 11.69 23.74
C ALA A 163 -4.94 12.64 23.07
N ALA A 164 -3.67 12.63 23.49
CA ALA A 164 -2.62 13.43 22.86
C ALA A 164 -2.35 13.00 21.41
N ASP A 165 -2.61 11.75 21.08
CA ASP A 165 -2.41 11.20 19.74
C ASP A 165 -3.45 11.77 18.77
N PHE A 166 -4.70 11.87 19.25
CA PHE A 166 -5.79 12.49 18.50
C PHE A 166 -5.58 14.00 18.37
N ALA A 167 -5.07 14.66 19.41
CA ALA A 167 -4.75 16.09 19.37
C ALA A 167 -3.63 16.44 18.36
N ALA A 168 -2.75 15.48 18.04
CA ALA A 168 -1.68 15.67 17.06
C ALA A 168 -2.14 15.51 15.60
N LEU A 169 -3.42 15.15 15.36
CA LEU A 169 -3.93 14.92 14.01
C LEU A 169 -4.25 16.23 13.24
N PRO A 170 -4.17 16.21 11.90
CA PRO A 170 -3.65 15.12 11.08
C PRO A 170 -2.12 14.98 11.23
N LEU A 171 -1.61 13.76 11.16
CA LEU A 171 -0.16 13.57 11.03
C LEU A 171 0.25 13.96 9.61
N ARG A 172 1.40 14.62 9.51
CA ARG A 172 1.89 15.27 8.29
C ARG A 172 3.27 14.75 7.93
N SER A 173 3.58 14.76 6.65
CA SER A 173 4.91 14.42 6.12
C SER A 173 5.15 15.26 4.88
N PHE A 174 6.33 15.87 4.78
CA PHE A 174 6.76 16.64 3.63
C PHE A 174 8.13 16.13 3.19
N GLY A 175 8.23 15.62 1.97
CA GLY A 175 9.51 15.15 1.40
C GLY A 175 10.00 13.79 1.89
N GLU A 176 9.32 13.10 2.82
CA GLU A 176 9.84 11.86 3.42
C GLU A 176 9.87 10.66 2.48
N ARG A 177 8.91 10.58 1.55
CA ARG A 177 8.81 9.47 0.57
C ARG A 177 9.48 9.85 -0.74
N GLU A 178 9.07 10.99 -1.27
CA GLU A 178 9.66 11.66 -2.44
C GLU A 178 9.80 13.14 -2.08
N SER A 179 10.95 13.74 -2.40
CA SER A 179 11.34 15.10 -1.97
C SER A 179 10.36 16.19 -2.36
N GLU A 180 9.55 15.97 -3.40
CA GLU A 180 8.60 16.95 -3.94
C GLU A 180 7.15 16.69 -3.52
N THR A 181 6.89 15.73 -2.64
CA THR A 181 5.52 15.34 -2.23
C THR A 181 5.24 15.61 -0.75
N GLY A 182 4.01 16.04 -0.47
CA GLY A 182 3.46 16.18 0.86
C GLY A 182 2.26 15.26 1.07
N ALA A 183 2.00 14.89 2.32
CA ALA A 183 0.82 14.13 2.70
C ALA A 183 0.34 14.49 4.10
N ALA A 184 -0.97 14.38 4.31
CA ALA A 184 -1.61 14.48 5.62
C ALA A 184 -2.57 13.29 5.79
N ALA A 185 -2.57 12.66 6.97
CA ALA A 185 -3.33 11.45 7.22
C ALA A 185 -4.01 11.44 8.59
N VAL A 186 -5.12 10.71 8.66
CA VAL A 186 -5.89 10.44 9.88
C VAL A 186 -6.25 8.96 9.97
N PRO A 187 -6.35 8.38 11.19
CA PRO A 187 -6.73 6.99 11.36
C PRO A 187 -8.21 6.79 11.03
N VAL A 188 -8.57 5.55 10.69
CA VAL A 188 -9.95 5.09 10.53
C VAL A 188 -10.12 3.81 11.34
N PHE A 189 -11.20 3.74 12.12
CA PHE A 189 -11.48 2.63 13.03
C PHE A 189 -12.76 1.87 12.68
N SER A 190 -12.86 0.62 13.11
CA SER A 190 -14.08 -0.19 13.10
C SER A 190 -14.25 -0.93 14.43
N GLN A 191 -15.48 -1.28 14.82
CA GLN A 191 -15.73 -2.05 16.06
C GLN A 191 -15.02 -3.40 16.10
N ARG A 192 -14.91 -4.06 14.94
CA ARG A 192 -14.41 -5.45 14.88
C ARG A 192 -12.88 -5.54 14.87
N GLU A 193 -12.23 -4.59 14.22
CA GLU A 193 -10.79 -4.67 13.90
C GLU A 193 -9.95 -3.62 14.63
N GLY A 194 -10.57 -2.66 15.33
CA GLY A 194 -9.86 -1.50 15.85
C GLY A 194 -9.41 -0.60 14.68
N LEU A 195 -8.12 -0.33 14.56
CA LEU A 195 -7.56 0.45 13.44
C LEU A 195 -7.65 -0.34 12.13
N VAL A 196 -8.49 0.12 11.19
CA VAL A 196 -8.67 -0.54 9.88
C VAL A 196 -7.80 0.05 8.78
N GLY A 197 -7.38 1.31 8.93
CA GLY A 197 -6.55 1.98 7.94
C GLY A 197 -6.29 3.46 8.24
N ALA A 198 -5.68 4.14 7.26
CA ALA A 198 -5.40 5.57 7.30
C ALA A 198 -5.96 6.26 6.05
N LEU A 199 -6.78 7.28 6.28
CA LEU A 199 -7.32 8.16 5.25
C LEU A 199 -6.32 9.29 5.00
N THR A 200 -5.92 9.49 3.75
CA THR A 200 -4.78 10.34 3.40
C THR A 200 -5.11 11.27 2.25
N LEU A 201 -4.70 12.52 2.35
CA LEU A 201 -4.56 13.45 1.23
C LEU A 201 -3.08 13.60 0.87
N SER A 202 -2.77 13.63 -0.41
CA SER A 202 -1.39 13.84 -0.89
C SER A 202 -1.35 14.66 -2.18
N GLY A 203 -0.23 15.38 -2.34
CA GLY A 203 0.02 16.19 -3.52
C GLY A 203 1.45 16.76 -3.55
N PRO A 204 1.83 17.45 -4.63
CA PRO A 204 3.11 18.12 -4.77
C PRO A 204 3.26 19.28 -3.77
N LEU A 205 4.45 19.44 -3.20
CA LEU A 205 4.76 20.47 -2.20
C LEU A 205 4.53 21.90 -2.70
N THR A 206 4.53 22.12 -4.01
CA THR A 206 4.20 23.42 -4.62
C THR A 206 2.78 23.91 -4.28
N ARG A 207 1.87 22.99 -3.89
CA ARG A 207 0.49 23.32 -3.48
C ARG A 207 0.00 22.56 -2.25
N PHE A 208 0.72 21.53 -1.82
CA PHE A 208 0.50 20.79 -0.58
C PHE A 208 1.43 21.31 0.52
N THR A 209 1.33 22.60 0.84
CA THR A 209 2.14 23.28 1.87
C THR A 209 1.53 23.13 3.26
N GLU A 210 2.26 23.48 4.30
CA GLU A 210 1.76 23.42 5.68
C GLU A 210 0.49 24.26 5.89
N ASP A 211 0.44 25.48 5.34
CA ASP A 211 -0.74 26.34 5.38
C ASP A 211 -1.95 25.70 4.68
N ARG A 212 -1.71 25.11 3.49
CA ARG A 212 -2.78 24.45 2.74
C ARG A 212 -3.28 23.22 3.49
N VAL A 213 -2.38 22.46 4.11
CA VAL A 213 -2.72 21.34 4.99
C VAL A 213 -3.56 21.81 6.18
N ALA A 214 -3.20 22.93 6.82
CA ALA A 214 -3.98 23.49 7.92
C ALA A 214 -5.41 23.84 7.50
N VAL A 215 -5.60 24.37 6.29
CA VAL A 215 -6.93 24.66 5.72
C VAL A 215 -7.75 23.39 5.45
N MET A 216 -7.13 22.30 4.96
CA MET A 216 -7.83 21.04 4.68
C MET A 216 -7.91 20.09 5.88
N ALA A 217 -7.21 20.37 6.99
CA ALA A 217 -7.19 19.51 8.17
C ALA A 217 -8.60 19.26 8.76
N PRO A 218 -9.49 20.26 8.93
CA PRO A 218 -10.84 20.02 9.43
C PRO A 218 -11.64 19.07 8.54
N LEU A 219 -11.50 19.21 7.22
CA LEU A 219 -12.14 18.35 6.24
C LEU A 219 -11.67 16.89 6.39
N LEU A 220 -10.35 16.68 6.46
CA LEU A 220 -9.76 15.35 6.58
C LEU A 220 -10.12 14.69 7.91
N LEU A 221 -10.04 15.43 9.02
CA LEU A 221 -10.42 14.96 10.36
C LEU A 221 -11.90 14.55 10.41
N ALA A 222 -12.79 15.39 9.88
CA ALA A 222 -14.21 15.10 9.84
C ALA A 222 -14.52 13.88 8.96
N ALA A 223 -13.81 13.71 7.84
CA ALA A 223 -13.94 12.54 6.98
C ALA A 223 -13.49 11.25 7.69
N GLY A 224 -12.34 11.28 8.39
CA GLY A 224 -11.84 10.14 9.17
C GLY A 224 -12.80 9.73 10.30
N ARG A 225 -13.36 10.72 11.01
CA ARG A 225 -14.37 10.50 12.06
C ARG A 225 -15.64 9.88 11.49
N ARG A 226 -16.26 10.50 10.48
CA ARG A 226 -17.49 9.99 9.84
C ARG A 226 -17.32 8.59 9.28
N LEU A 227 -16.19 8.33 8.62
CA LEU A 227 -15.90 7.00 8.07
C LEU A 227 -15.76 5.97 9.20
N SER A 228 -15.09 6.34 10.30
CA SER A 228 -14.98 5.45 11.46
C SER A 228 -16.34 5.15 12.08
N GLU A 229 -17.18 6.17 12.29
CA GLU A 229 -18.55 6.02 12.79
C GLU A 229 -19.40 5.12 11.89
N THR A 230 -19.29 5.30 10.57
CA THR A 230 -20.00 4.47 9.57
C THR A 230 -19.57 3.01 9.64
N LEU A 231 -18.29 2.76 9.94
CA LEU A 231 -17.73 1.42 10.17
C LEU A 231 -17.94 0.93 11.61
N GLY A 232 -18.73 1.68 12.39
CA GLY A 232 -19.06 1.44 13.79
C GLY A 232 -17.93 1.77 14.78
N GLY A 233 -16.74 2.11 14.31
CA GLY A 233 -15.57 2.38 15.15
C GLY A 233 -15.77 3.56 16.08
N HIS A 234 -15.16 3.49 17.26
CA HIS A 234 -15.14 4.60 18.19
C HIS A 234 -14.00 5.57 17.84
N TYR A 235 -14.36 6.81 17.52
CA TYR A 235 -13.41 7.90 17.35
C TYR A 235 -13.54 8.82 18.57
N PRO A 236 -12.50 8.93 19.42
CA PRO A 236 -12.54 9.81 20.58
C PRO A 236 -12.90 11.25 20.19
N ALA A 237 -13.76 11.85 21.00
CA ALA A 237 -14.30 13.19 20.82
C ALA A 237 -13.22 14.26 20.92
#